data_AF-A0A7L9BQ82-F1
#
_entry.id   AF-A0A7L9BQ82-F1
#
_cell.length_a   1.000
_cell.length_b   1.000
_cell.length_c   1.000
_cell.angle_alpha   90.00
_cell.angle_beta   90.00
_cell.angle_gamma   90.00
#
_symmetry.space_group_name_H-M   'P 1'
#
loop_
_entity.id
_entity.type
_entity.pdbx_description
1 polymer ?
#
loop_
_entity_poly.entity_id
_entity_poly.type
_entity_poly.pdbx_seq_one_letter_code
_entity_poly.pdbx_strand_id
1 'polypeptide(L)'
;MKKIVAGLVAVAGLASGASAQSAFMDLKVWDGSAWVNDVAVLPGTVVQAAMFIGFSEGYGLSGAVYQIRGFGGVAGDGVDIASAGLGRQAPFNFGAATQAVFGDGTNWRIDASSDAANSRNAGIATAQNSPPNLGVGFNTDNPALVYRFDIVVSADGTIRSIQLEAPLSELKGATSTAPGVIGVYTSNQASRGTNYSDVTTDGATIRVVPTPGALALLGLGGLVAGRRRR
;
A
#
# COMPACT_ATOMS: atom_id res chain seq x y z
N MET A 1 -31.39 -8.57 67.64
CA MET A 1 -31.74 -8.29 66.23
C MET A 1 -30.84 -7.18 65.71
N LYS A 2 -29.77 -7.51 64.97
CA LYS A 2 -28.89 -6.52 64.31
C LYS A 2 -29.18 -6.58 62.81
N LYS A 3 -29.71 -5.48 62.27
CA LYS A 3 -30.00 -5.35 60.83
C LYS A 3 -28.73 -4.94 60.10
N ILE A 4 -28.43 -5.69 59.03
CA ILE A 4 -27.38 -5.45 58.05
C ILE A 4 -27.81 -4.28 57.15
N VAL A 5 -26.89 -3.39 56.79
CA VAL A 5 -26.96 -2.62 55.54
C VAL A 5 -25.56 -2.62 54.93
N ALA A 6 -25.32 -3.54 53.99
CA ALA A 6 -24.17 -3.50 53.09
C ALA A 6 -24.64 -2.86 51.79
N GLY A 7 -24.20 -1.62 51.53
CA GLY A 7 -24.48 -0.92 50.29
C GLY A 7 -23.63 -1.47 49.16
N LEU A 8 -24.27 -2.11 48.18
CA LEU A 8 -23.63 -2.50 46.93
C LEU A 8 -23.62 -1.28 45.99
N VAL A 9 -22.46 -0.64 45.83
CA VAL A 9 -22.27 0.39 44.80
C VAL A 9 -21.99 -0.32 43.48
N ALA A 10 -23.01 -0.49 42.66
CA ALA A 10 -22.84 -0.90 41.27
C ALA A 10 -22.28 0.30 40.48
N VAL A 11 -20.96 0.33 40.30
CA VAL A 11 -20.34 1.20 39.28
C VAL A 11 -20.70 0.61 37.93
N ALA A 12 -21.77 1.11 37.33
CA ALA A 12 -22.03 0.95 35.90
C ALA A 12 -20.94 1.74 35.17
N GLY A 13 -19.83 1.07 34.87
CA GLY A 13 -18.83 1.60 33.97
C GLY A 13 -19.48 1.80 32.61
N LEU A 14 -19.80 3.05 32.29
CA LEU A 14 -19.99 3.50 30.92
C LEU A 14 -18.71 3.13 30.16
N ALA A 15 -18.72 1.99 29.47
CA ALA A 15 -17.81 1.77 28.36
C ALA A 15 -18.23 2.79 27.30
N SER A 16 -17.72 4.02 27.40
CA SER A 16 -17.68 4.90 26.24
C SER A 16 -16.87 4.14 25.21
N GLY A 17 -17.54 3.56 24.21
CA GLY A 17 -16.88 3.17 22.98
C GLY A 17 -16.27 4.44 22.42
N ALA A 18 -14.99 4.68 22.73
CA ALA A 18 -14.23 5.69 22.04
C ALA A 18 -14.21 5.22 20.58
N SER A 19 -14.90 5.94 19.70
CA SER A 19 -14.70 5.77 18.27
C SER A 19 -13.22 6.02 18.02
N ALA A 20 -12.43 4.94 17.92
CA ALA A 20 -11.02 5.05 17.62
C ALA A 20 -10.92 5.59 16.19
N GLN A 21 -10.32 6.77 16.06
CA GLN A 21 -9.99 7.34 14.76
C GLN A 21 -8.99 6.41 14.08
N SER A 22 -9.39 5.81 12.97
CA SER A 22 -8.59 4.81 12.27
C SER A 22 -8.22 5.27 10.86
N ALA A 23 -7.10 4.76 10.37
CA ALA A 23 -6.63 4.98 9.02
C ALA A 23 -6.18 3.66 8.38
N PHE A 24 -6.05 3.66 7.07
CA PHE A 24 -5.57 2.48 6.35
C PHE A 24 -4.66 2.86 5.19
N MET A 25 -3.74 1.95 4.88
CA MET A 25 -2.97 1.96 3.63
C MET A 25 -3.35 0.73 2.81
N ASP A 26 -3.57 0.90 1.52
CA ASP A 26 -4.07 -0.15 0.64
C ASP A 26 -3.29 -0.08 -0.68
N LEU A 27 -2.48 -1.12 -0.94
CA LEU A 27 -1.82 -1.28 -2.22
C LEU A 27 -2.76 -1.94 -3.21
N LYS A 28 -2.84 -1.37 -4.41
CA LYS A 28 -3.64 -1.90 -5.51
C LYS A 28 -2.83 -2.00 -6.78
N VAL A 29 -3.28 -2.86 -7.66
CA VAL A 29 -2.77 -3.05 -9.03
C VAL A 29 -3.86 -2.75 -10.03
N TRP A 30 -3.49 -2.22 -11.18
CA TRP A 30 -4.42 -1.89 -12.26
C TRP A 30 -4.66 -3.12 -13.14
N ASP A 31 -5.92 -3.51 -13.32
CA ASP A 31 -6.30 -4.66 -14.16
C ASP A 31 -6.61 -4.29 -15.63
N GLY A 32 -6.48 -3.00 -15.98
CA GLY A 32 -6.89 -2.45 -17.27
C GLY A 32 -8.16 -1.59 -17.19
N SER A 33 -8.95 -1.73 -16.13
CA SER A 33 -10.25 -1.08 -15.95
C SER A 33 -10.48 -0.51 -14.54
N ALA A 34 -9.90 -1.13 -13.52
CA ALA A 34 -10.05 -0.76 -12.12
C ALA A 34 -8.77 -1.05 -11.31
N TRP A 35 -8.70 -0.41 -10.14
CA TRP A 35 -7.71 -0.74 -9.12
C TRP A 35 -8.22 -1.89 -8.25
N VAL A 36 -7.50 -3.00 -8.24
CA VAL A 36 -7.86 -4.25 -7.57
C VAL A 36 -6.71 -4.76 -6.70
N ASN A 37 -6.98 -5.69 -5.78
CA ASN A 37 -5.97 -6.26 -4.89
C ASN A 37 -5.35 -7.55 -5.46
N ASP A 38 -5.88 -8.08 -6.55
CA ASP A 38 -5.33 -9.24 -7.25
C ASP A 38 -5.54 -9.11 -8.77
N VAL A 39 -4.48 -9.39 -9.55
CA VAL A 39 -4.56 -9.43 -11.01
C VAL A 39 -3.78 -10.63 -11.55
N ALA A 40 -4.31 -11.29 -12.58
CA ALA A 40 -3.60 -12.35 -13.31
C ALA A 40 -3.04 -11.80 -14.62
N VAL A 41 -1.75 -11.99 -14.86
CA VAL A 41 -1.05 -11.43 -16.03
C VAL A 41 -0.15 -12.45 -16.71
N LEU A 42 0.16 -12.18 -17.98
CA LEU A 42 1.12 -12.96 -18.74
C LEU A 42 2.56 -12.49 -18.43
N PRO A 43 3.56 -13.39 -18.54
CA PRO A 43 4.97 -13.01 -18.51
C PRO A 43 5.28 -11.90 -19.52
N GLY A 44 6.17 -10.97 -19.17
CA GLY A 44 6.53 -9.83 -20.02
C GLY A 44 5.59 -8.62 -19.92
N THR A 45 4.53 -8.69 -19.10
CA THR A 45 3.58 -7.58 -18.93
C THR A 45 4.12 -6.53 -17.96
N VAL A 46 3.78 -5.26 -18.20
CA VAL A 46 3.95 -4.18 -17.21
C VAL A 46 2.63 -3.97 -16.48
N VAL A 47 2.65 -4.09 -15.15
CA VAL A 47 1.49 -3.91 -14.29
C VAL A 47 1.67 -2.65 -13.48
N GLN A 48 0.73 -1.73 -13.56
CA GLN A 48 0.77 -0.56 -12.72
C GLN A 48 0.28 -0.87 -11.31
N ALA A 49 0.96 -0.33 -10.31
CA ALA A 49 0.60 -0.41 -8.90
C ALA A 49 0.47 0.99 -8.29
N ALA A 50 -0.30 1.08 -7.21
CA ALA A 50 -0.59 2.33 -6.52
C ALA A 50 -0.80 2.14 -5.02
N MET A 51 -0.40 3.14 -4.25
CA MET A 51 -0.72 3.28 -2.84
C MET A 51 -1.91 4.21 -2.66
N PHE A 52 -2.92 3.71 -1.95
CA PHE A 52 -4.07 4.46 -1.48
C PHE A 52 -4.01 4.60 0.04
N ILE A 53 -4.30 5.79 0.55
CA ILE A 53 -4.41 6.03 1.98
C ILE A 53 -5.79 6.59 2.29
N GLY A 54 -6.48 5.98 3.25
CA GLY A 54 -7.79 6.42 3.70
C GLY A 54 -7.89 6.50 5.22
N PHE A 55 -9.02 7.05 5.69
CA PHE A 55 -9.27 7.33 7.11
C PHE A 55 -10.76 7.24 7.43
N SER A 56 -11.11 6.94 8.68
CA SER A 56 -12.51 6.79 9.11
C SER A 56 -13.21 8.15 9.28
N GLU A 57 -12.49 9.16 9.73
CA GLU A 57 -12.98 10.52 9.98
C GLU A 57 -11.92 11.55 9.60
N GLY A 58 -12.35 12.76 9.22
CA GLY A 58 -11.45 13.84 8.85
C GLY A 58 -11.87 14.56 7.57
N TYR A 59 -11.17 15.65 7.28
CA TYR A 59 -11.38 16.49 6.10
C TYR A 59 -10.47 16.09 4.93
N GLY A 60 -9.26 15.61 5.21
CA GLY A 60 -8.33 15.17 4.17
C GLY A 60 -6.99 14.71 4.73
N LEU A 61 -6.27 13.94 3.93
CA LEU A 61 -4.96 13.41 4.30
C LEU A 61 -3.95 14.55 4.51
N SER A 62 -3.25 14.58 5.64
CA SER A 62 -2.11 15.48 5.86
C SER A 62 -0.82 14.87 5.34
N GLY A 63 -0.60 13.58 5.59
CA GLY A 63 0.56 12.86 5.07
C GLY A 63 0.94 11.62 5.86
N ALA A 64 1.86 10.85 5.29
CA ALA A 64 2.44 9.65 5.89
C ALA A 64 3.86 9.44 5.32
N VAL A 65 4.69 8.72 6.07
CA VAL A 65 6.02 8.25 5.61
C VAL A 65 6.05 6.74 5.78
N TYR A 66 6.11 6.02 4.66
CA TYR A 66 6.00 4.57 4.61
C TYR A 66 6.97 3.98 3.58
N GLN A 67 7.10 2.66 3.57
CA GLN A 67 7.81 1.93 2.52
C GLN A 67 6.83 1.02 1.79
N ILE A 68 7.16 0.69 0.54
CA ILE A 68 6.47 -0.35 -0.23
C ILE A 68 7.48 -1.46 -0.47
N ARG A 69 7.08 -2.71 -0.28
CA ARG A 69 7.91 -3.88 -0.53
C ARG A 69 7.26 -4.82 -1.52
N GLY A 70 8.10 -5.54 -2.26
CA GLY A 70 7.67 -6.62 -3.12
C GLY A 70 8.47 -7.89 -2.89
N PHE A 71 7.79 -9.03 -3.01
CA PHE A 71 8.33 -10.37 -2.79
C PHE A 71 7.84 -11.33 -3.88
N GLY A 72 8.54 -12.46 -4.06
CA GLY A 72 8.10 -13.52 -4.98
C GLY A 72 8.39 -13.22 -6.45
N GLY A 73 9.21 -12.19 -6.73
CA GLY A 73 9.76 -11.97 -8.05
C GLY A 73 10.84 -13.00 -8.40
N VAL A 74 11.30 -12.98 -9.64
CA VAL A 74 12.43 -13.75 -10.16
C VAL A 74 13.37 -12.84 -10.94
N ALA A 75 14.51 -13.37 -11.37
CA ALA A 75 15.45 -12.64 -12.20
C ALA A 75 14.75 -12.08 -13.46
N GLY A 76 14.87 -10.77 -13.67
CA GLY A 76 14.23 -10.05 -14.77
C GLY A 76 12.89 -9.39 -14.42
N ASP A 77 12.33 -9.66 -13.24
CA ASP A 77 11.30 -8.78 -12.68
C ASP A 77 11.93 -7.44 -12.26
N GLY A 78 11.15 -6.36 -12.33
CA GLY A 78 11.65 -5.01 -12.05
C GLY A 78 10.57 -4.07 -11.54
N VAL A 79 11.02 -2.92 -11.03
CA VAL A 79 10.16 -1.84 -10.57
C VAL A 79 10.60 -0.55 -11.25
N ASP A 80 9.66 0.15 -11.86
CA ASP A 80 9.88 1.48 -12.44
C ASP A 80 9.12 2.54 -11.63
N ILE A 81 9.88 3.48 -11.08
CA ILE A 81 9.40 4.64 -10.34
C ILE A 81 9.75 5.97 -11.03
N ALA A 82 10.47 5.92 -12.16
CA ALA A 82 11.08 7.06 -12.82
C ALA A 82 10.31 7.53 -14.06
N SER A 83 9.39 6.73 -14.59
CA SER A 83 8.52 7.14 -15.70
C SER A 83 7.63 8.34 -15.36
N ALA A 84 7.36 9.19 -16.35
CA ALA A 84 6.58 10.42 -16.18
C ALA A 84 5.18 10.13 -15.63
N GLY A 85 4.84 10.74 -14.49
CA GLY A 85 3.55 10.53 -13.80
C GLY A 85 3.55 9.39 -12.77
N LEU A 86 4.64 8.63 -12.65
CA LEU A 86 4.88 7.72 -11.53
C LEU A 86 5.55 8.44 -10.36
N GLY A 87 5.60 7.76 -9.22
CA GLY A 87 6.05 8.31 -7.95
C GLY A 87 4.93 8.98 -7.17
N ARG A 88 5.27 10.00 -6.40
CA ARG A 88 4.32 10.75 -5.55
C ARG A 88 3.31 11.49 -6.41
N GLN A 89 2.04 11.31 -6.11
CA GLN A 89 0.94 11.90 -6.88
C GLN A 89 0.57 13.26 -6.32
N ALA A 90 0.25 14.24 -7.18
CA ALA A 90 -0.20 15.54 -6.72
C ALA A 90 -1.56 15.43 -6.00
N PRO A 91 -1.82 16.21 -4.93
CA PRO A 91 -0.94 17.24 -4.32
C PRO A 91 0.03 16.68 -3.26
N PHE A 92 0.15 15.36 -3.13
CA PHE A 92 0.96 14.67 -2.11
C PHE A 92 2.47 14.61 -2.41
N ASN A 93 2.93 15.41 -3.37
CA ASN A 93 4.32 15.52 -3.81
C ASN A 93 5.08 16.67 -3.12
N PHE A 94 4.60 17.15 -1.96
CA PHE A 94 5.26 18.22 -1.22
C PHE A 94 6.63 17.77 -0.68
N GLY A 95 7.63 18.65 -0.76
CA GLY A 95 9.01 18.38 -0.31
C GLY A 95 9.90 17.69 -1.36
N ALA A 96 11.22 17.76 -1.18
CA ALA A 96 12.22 17.35 -2.19
C ALA A 96 12.72 15.90 -2.05
N ALA A 97 11.93 14.98 -1.48
CA ALA A 97 12.35 13.59 -1.31
C ALA A 97 12.35 12.84 -2.65
N THR A 98 13.54 12.38 -3.07
CA THR A 98 13.74 11.45 -4.20
C THR A 98 13.63 10.01 -3.72
N GLN A 99 12.98 9.16 -4.51
CA GLN A 99 12.80 7.75 -4.18
C GLN A 99 13.73 6.85 -5.01
N ALA A 100 14.07 5.69 -4.46
CA ALA A 100 14.83 4.66 -5.13
C ALA A 100 14.24 3.28 -4.85
N VAL A 101 14.55 2.35 -5.74
CA VAL A 101 14.27 0.92 -5.56
C VAL A 101 15.55 0.28 -5.01
N PHE A 102 15.43 -0.48 -3.93
CA PHE A 102 16.53 -1.25 -3.35
C PHE A 102 16.16 -2.73 -3.38
N GLY A 103 17.10 -3.60 -3.75
CA GLY A 103 16.90 -5.03 -3.91
C GLY A 103 17.23 -5.53 -5.32
N ASP A 104 16.86 -6.77 -5.64
CA ASP A 104 17.30 -7.50 -6.84
C ASP A 104 16.16 -8.12 -7.67
N GLY A 105 14.97 -7.49 -7.67
CA GLY A 105 13.80 -7.94 -8.43
C GLY A 105 13.07 -9.12 -7.78
N THR A 106 13.78 -10.00 -7.08
CA THR A 106 13.20 -11.10 -6.29
C THR A 106 12.53 -10.56 -5.02
N ASN A 107 13.27 -9.76 -4.27
CA ASN A 107 12.77 -8.99 -3.14
C ASN A 107 13.26 -7.56 -3.29
N TRP A 108 12.36 -6.60 -3.11
CA TRP A 108 12.70 -5.20 -3.27
C TRP A 108 11.88 -4.31 -2.34
N ARG A 109 12.35 -3.08 -2.15
CA ARG A 109 11.64 -2.01 -1.47
C ARG A 109 11.76 -0.71 -2.25
N ILE A 110 10.70 0.09 -2.24
CA ILE A 110 10.71 1.48 -2.67
C ILE A 110 10.81 2.34 -1.41
N ASP A 111 11.79 3.23 -1.40
CA ASP A 111 12.16 4.02 -0.23
C ASP A 111 12.80 5.35 -0.64
N ALA A 112 13.14 6.19 0.34
CA ALA A 112 13.98 7.35 0.14
C ALA A 112 15.33 6.95 -0.44
N SER A 113 15.78 7.65 -1.49
CA SER A 113 17.05 7.33 -2.16
C SER A 113 18.27 7.49 -1.25
N SER A 114 18.15 8.27 -0.18
CA SER A 114 19.20 8.44 0.84
C SER A 114 19.20 7.33 1.91
N ASP A 115 18.26 6.38 1.87
CA ASP A 115 18.08 5.35 2.90
C ASP A 115 18.43 3.94 2.39
N ALA A 116 19.70 3.73 2.09
CA ALA A 116 20.21 2.40 1.79
C ALA A 116 20.12 1.45 3.00
N ALA A 117 20.12 2.00 4.22
CA ALA A 117 20.14 1.25 5.47
C ALA A 117 18.76 0.76 5.93
N ASN A 118 17.68 1.10 5.21
CA ASN A 118 16.31 0.68 5.53
C ASN A 118 15.88 1.11 6.93
N SER A 119 15.99 2.40 7.19
CA SER A 119 15.54 3.05 8.41
C SER A 119 14.06 3.38 8.32
N ARG A 120 13.28 2.91 9.29
CA ARG A 120 11.86 3.28 9.48
C ARG A 120 11.58 4.80 9.52
N ASN A 121 12.61 5.62 9.79
CA ASN A 121 12.46 7.07 9.84
C ASN A 121 12.57 7.77 8.48
N ALA A 122 13.00 7.03 7.46
CA ALA A 122 13.00 7.40 6.06
C ALA A 122 11.94 6.57 5.31
N GLY A 123 11.62 6.99 4.09
CA GLY A 123 10.49 6.42 3.36
C GLY A 123 9.99 7.30 2.25
N ILE A 124 8.93 6.80 1.62
CA ILE A 124 8.07 7.55 0.72
C ILE A 124 7.28 8.55 1.56
N ALA A 125 7.78 9.79 1.61
CA ALA A 125 7.09 10.90 2.26
C ALA A 125 5.99 11.47 1.35
N THR A 126 4.74 11.17 1.66
CA THR A 126 3.56 11.74 1.01
C THR A 126 2.94 12.77 1.94
N ALA A 127 2.77 13.99 1.45
CA ALA A 127 2.17 15.06 2.23
C ALA A 127 1.58 16.12 1.31
N GLN A 128 0.46 16.71 1.72
CA GLN A 128 -0.08 17.92 1.12
C GLN A 128 -0.08 19.06 2.15
N ASN A 129 -0.01 20.29 1.66
CA ASN A 129 -0.06 21.48 2.51
C ASN A 129 -1.47 21.63 3.13
N SER A 130 -1.62 22.51 4.11
CA SER A 130 -2.86 22.64 4.87
C SER A 130 -4.03 23.15 4.04
N PRO A 131 -5.28 22.79 4.40
CA PRO A 131 -6.48 23.27 3.72
C PRO A 131 -6.54 24.79 3.54
N PRO A 132 -6.24 25.65 4.54
CA PRO A 132 -6.27 27.10 4.34
C PRO A 132 -5.24 27.60 3.31
N ASN A 133 -4.12 26.90 3.17
CA ASN A 133 -3.04 27.28 2.25
C ASN A 133 -3.30 26.82 0.82
N LEU A 134 -3.91 25.65 0.64
CA LEU A 134 -4.24 25.11 -0.70
C LEU A 134 -5.60 25.58 -1.21
N GLY A 135 -6.53 25.97 -0.33
CA GLY A 135 -7.87 26.41 -0.69
C GLY A 135 -8.58 25.36 -1.55
N VAL A 136 -9.05 25.76 -2.73
CA VAL A 136 -9.71 24.88 -3.70
C VAL A 136 -8.82 23.77 -4.27
N GLY A 137 -7.49 23.91 -4.15
CA GLY A 137 -6.53 22.90 -4.58
C GLY A 137 -6.26 21.80 -3.54
N PHE A 138 -6.90 21.87 -2.36
CA PHE A 138 -6.75 20.86 -1.32
C PHE A 138 -7.48 19.57 -1.73
N ASN A 139 -6.79 18.43 -1.67
CA ASN A 139 -7.38 17.14 -1.99
C ASN A 139 -8.12 16.56 -0.76
N THR A 140 -9.41 16.27 -0.92
CA THR A 140 -10.30 15.70 0.12
C THR A 140 -10.67 14.24 -0.16
N ASP A 141 -10.03 13.61 -1.14
CA ASP A 141 -10.33 12.24 -1.53
C ASP A 141 -10.04 11.29 -0.35
N ASN A 142 -10.90 10.28 -0.21
CA ASN A 142 -10.78 9.25 0.81
C ASN A 142 -11.38 7.94 0.27
N PRO A 143 -10.54 6.98 -0.18
CA PRO A 143 -9.08 7.00 -0.09
C PRO A 143 -8.43 7.94 -1.13
N ALA A 144 -7.30 8.53 -0.75
CA ALA A 144 -6.47 9.34 -1.63
C ALA A 144 -5.40 8.49 -2.32
N LEU A 145 -5.23 8.68 -3.63
CA LEU A 145 -4.12 8.10 -4.39
C LEU A 145 -2.84 8.92 -4.16
N VAL A 146 -1.85 8.33 -3.48
CA VAL A 146 -0.68 9.08 -3.01
C VAL A 146 0.63 8.71 -3.72
N TYR A 147 0.72 7.52 -4.29
CA TYR A 147 1.92 7.04 -4.99
C TYR A 147 1.58 6.04 -6.09
N ARG A 148 2.29 6.06 -7.21
CA ARG A 148 2.18 5.10 -8.32
C ARG A 148 3.55 4.61 -8.76
N PHE A 149 3.61 3.41 -9.29
CA PHE A 149 4.82 2.81 -9.86
C PHE A 149 4.40 1.66 -10.77
N ASP A 150 5.33 1.18 -11.59
CA ASP A 150 5.09 0.05 -12.46
C ASP A 150 5.92 -1.15 -12.01
N ILE A 151 5.32 -2.33 -12.12
CA ILE A 151 5.97 -3.63 -11.95
C ILE A 151 6.18 -4.22 -13.33
N VAL A 152 7.44 -4.44 -13.70
CA VAL A 152 7.82 -5.15 -14.91
C VAL A 152 7.88 -6.63 -14.58
N VAL A 153 6.98 -7.43 -15.16
CA VAL A 153 7.00 -8.89 -15.01
C VAL A 153 7.92 -9.48 -16.08
N SER A 154 8.90 -10.27 -15.66
CA SER A 154 9.87 -10.98 -16.50
C SER A 154 9.17 -11.83 -17.57
N ALA A 155 9.87 -12.16 -18.65
CA ALA A 155 9.39 -13.14 -19.63
C ALA A 155 9.39 -14.60 -19.12
N ASP A 156 9.81 -14.87 -17.88
CA ASP A 156 9.73 -16.20 -17.27
C ASP A 156 8.26 -16.66 -17.10
N GLY A 157 7.94 -17.78 -17.76
CA GLY A 157 6.62 -18.43 -17.76
C GLY A 157 6.28 -19.25 -16.52
N THR A 158 7.16 -19.28 -15.51
CA THR A 158 6.90 -19.96 -14.25
C THR A 158 5.69 -19.36 -13.54
N ILE A 159 4.75 -20.23 -13.15
CA ILE A 159 3.59 -19.85 -12.35
C ILE A 159 4.06 -19.39 -10.98
N ARG A 160 3.80 -18.13 -10.64
CA ARG A 160 4.19 -17.52 -9.37
C ARG A 160 3.28 -16.37 -8.99
N SER A 161 3.51 -15.82 -7.80
CA SER A 161 2.84 -14.61 -7.33
C SER A 161 3.88 -13.61 -6.86
N ILE A 162 3.74 -12.37 -7.32
CA ILE A 162 4.47 -11.22 -6.79
C ILE A 162 3.54 -10.54 -5.79
N GLN A 163 3.96 -10.49 -4.53
CA GLN A 163 3.19 -9.86 -3.45
C GLN A 163 3.72 -8.47 -3.17
N LEU A 164 2.82 -7.49 -3.04
CA LEU A 164 3.12 -6.12 -2.70
C LEU A 164 2.55 -5.81 -1.32
N GLU A 165 3.35 -5.22 -0.43
CA GLU A 165 2.92 -4.83 0.91
C GLU A 165 3.49 -3.46 1.32
N ALA A 166 2.81 -2.80 2.26
CA ALA A 166 3.31 -1.63 2.96
C ALA A 166 3.24 -1.92 4.47
N PRO A 167 4.23 -2.64 5.02
CA PRO A 167 4.13 -3.19 6.37
C PRO A 167 4.04 -2.10 7.43
N LEU A 168 3.15 -2.26 8.41
CA LEU A 168 2.96 -1.34 9.53
C LEU A 168 4.25 -1.09 10.33
N SER A 169 5.15 -2.09 10.40
CA SER A 169 6.46 -1.96 11.05
C SER A 169 7.37 -0.94 10.37
N GLU A 170 7.12 -0.60 9.11
CA GLU A 170 7.88 0.38 8.33
C GLU A 170 7.14 1.71 8.15
N LEU A 171 5.91 1.82 8.63
CA LEU A 171 5.21 3.10 8.73
C LEU A 171 5.85 3.91 9.88
N LYS A 172 6.30 5.12 9.57
CA LYS A 172 6.93 6.02 10.55
C LYS A 172 5.97 6.34 11.69
N GLY A 173 6.42 6.06 12.92
CA GLY A 173 5.69 6.41 14.15
C GLY A 173 6.16 7.73 14.76
N ALA A 174 5.51 8.14 15.85
CA ALA A 174 5.95 9.28 16.66
C ALA A 174 7.30 9.03 17.34
N THR A 175 7.66 7.77 17.56
CA THR A 175 8.95 7.30 18.08
C THR A 175 9.36 6.03 17.34
N SER A 176 10.61 5.57 17.51
CA SER A 176 11.08 4.32 16.92
C SER A 176 10.33 3.08 17.42
N THR A 177 9.68 3.17 18.60
CA THR A 177 8.93 2.09 19.24
C THR A 177 7.41 2.27 19.17
N ALA A 178 6.91 3.44 18.77
CA ALA A 178 5.49 3.69 18.61
C ALA A 178 4.93 3.05 17.32
N PRO A 179 3.62 2.76 17.27
CA PRO A 179 2.97 2.37 16.02
C PRO A 179 3.10 3.47 14.97
N GLY A 180 3.02 3.06 13.70
CA GLY A 180 3.03 4.00 12.58
C GLY A 180 1.85 4.96 12.66
N VAL A 181 2.01 6.19 12.18
CA VAL A 181 0.97 7.22 12.23
C VAL A 181 0.65 7.77 10.84
N ILE A 182 -0.63 8.07 10.63
CA ILE A 182 -1.11 8.79 9.45
C ILE A 182 -1.69 10.12 9.90
N GLY A 183 -1.20 11.22 9.34
CA GLY A 183 -1.69 12.55 9.64
C GLY A 183 -2.95 12.86 8.85
N VAL A 184 -3.99 13.39 9.50
CA VAL A 184 -5.28 13.76 8.89
C VAL A 184 -5.68 15.16 9.35
N TYR A 185 -6.03 16.05 8.42
CA TYR A 185 -6.64 17.33 8.76
C TYR A 185 -8.10 17.09 9.18
N THR A 186 -8.53 17.66 10.30
CA THR A 186 -9.87 17.42 10.86
C THR A 186 -10.93 18.42 10.40
N SER A 187 -10.52 19.50 9.72
CA SER A 187 -11.42 20.52 9.16
C SER A 187 -10.75 21.29 8.02
N ASN A 188 -11.54 22.04 7.26
CA ASN A 188 -11.05 22.97 6.23
C ASN A 188 -10.27 24.18 6.77
N GLN A 189 -10.30 24.42 8.08
CA GLN A 189 -9.53 25.48 8.75
C GLN A 189 -8.30 24.95 9.48
N ALA A 190 -8.08 23.63 9.49
CA ALA A 190 -6.98 23.02 10.22
C ALA A 190 -5.63 23.42 9.60
N SER A 191 -4.72 23.99 10.40
CA SER A 191 -3.37 24.33 9.96
C SER A 191 -2.35 23.21 10.21
N ARG A 192 -2.74 22.16 10.94
CA ARG A 192 -1.91 20.99 11.29
C ARG A 192 -2.73 19.72 11.23
N GLY A 193 -2.12 18.62 10.78
CA GLY A 193 -2.71 17.29 10.84
C GLY A 193 -2.76 16.72 12.26
N THR A 194 -3.76 15.90 12.53
CA THR A 194 -3.89 15.06 13.71
C THR A 194 -3.42 13.65 13.35
N ASN A 195 -2.66 13.01 14.23
CA ASN A 195 -2.11 11.68 13.96
C ASN A 195 -3.12 10.59 14.35
N TYR A 196 -3.45 9.71 13.41
CA TYR A 196 -4.19 8.48 13.67
C TYR A 196 -3.17 7.35 13.81
N SER A 197 -3.25 6.61 14.92
CA SER A 197 -2.33 5.51 15.25
C SER A 197 -2.96 4.13 15.18
N ASP A 198 -4.29 4.06 15.06
CA ASP A 198 -4.98 2.81 14.70
C ASP A 198 -4.94 2.70 13.17
N VAL A 199 -3.88 2.06 12.66
CA VAL A 199 -3.62 1.95 11.23
C VAL A 199 -3.64 0.49 10.81
N THR A 200 -4.36 0.18 9.74
CA THR A 200 -4.33 -1.13 9.08
C THR A 200 -3.66 -1.03 7.71
N THR A 201 -3.15 -2.15 7.21
CA THR A 201 -2.49 -2.20 5.90
C THR A 201 -3.01 -3.39 5.12
N ASP A 202 -3.33 -3.19 3.85
CA ASP A 202 -3.62 -4.26 2.90
C ASP A 202 -2.64 -4.22 1.71
N GLY A 203 -2.44 -5.39 1.11
CA GLY A 203 -1.49 -5.62 0.03
C GLY A 203 -2.15 -5.92 -1.31
N ALA A 204 -1.35 -5.99 -2.36
CA ALA A 204 -1.77 -6.47 -3.67
C ALA A 204 -0.99 -7.71 -4.10
N THR A 205 -1.60 -8.54 -4.96
CA THR A 205 -0.95 -9.72 -5.54
C THR A 205 -1.05 -9.69 -7.06
N ILE A 206 0.08 -9.98 -7.73
CA ILE A 206 0.15 -10.18 -9.18
C ILE A 206 0.42 -11.66 -9.42
N ARG A 207 -0.52 -12.37 -10.03
CA ARG A 207 -0.39 -13.79 -10.39
C ARG A 207 0.11 -13.92 -11.83
N VAL A 208 1.30 -14.48 -11.99
CA VAL A 208 1.85 -14.78 -13.31
C VAL A 208 1.31 -16.12 -13.78
N VAL A 209 0.58 -16.13 -14.89
CA VAL A 209 -0.04 -17.33 -15.47
C VAL A 209 0.61 -17.69 -16.82
N PRO A 210 0.68 -18.97 -17.21
CA PRO A 210 1.35 -19.37 -18.44
C PRO A 210 0.65 -18.78 -19.67
N THR A 211 1.43 -18.48 -20.71
CA THR A 211 0.89 -18.05 -22.00
C THR A 211 -0.07 -19.11 -22.55
N PRO A 212 -1.30 -18.77 -22.97
CA PRO A 212 -2.31 -19.75 -23.37
C PRO A 212 -1.84 -20.78 -24.42
N GLY A 213 -0.91 -20.39 -25.31
CA GLY A 213 -0.32 -21.27 -26.32
C GLY A 213 0.48 -22.44 -25.76
N ALA A 214 1.06 -22.31 -24.55
CA ALA A 214 1.80 -23.40 -23.91
C ALA A 214 0.90 -24.60 -23.58
N LEU A 215 -0.34 -24.35 -23.17
CA LEU A 215 -1.32 -25.40 -22.90
C LEU A 215 -1.81 -26.07 -24.19
N ALA A 216 -1.98 -25.28 -25.26
CA ALA A 216 -2.35 -25.82 -26.57
C ALA A 216 -1.26 -26.72 -27.17
N LEU A 217 0.02 -26.37 -27.01
CA LEU A 217 1.16 -27.20 -27.44
C LEU A 217 1.28 -28.50 -26.62
N LEU A 218 1.02 -28.46 -25.31
CA LEU A 218 0.93 -29.66 -24.49
C LEU A 218 -0.23 -30.57 -24.93
N GLY A 219 -1.40 -30.00 -25.21
CA GLY A 219 -2.57 -30.74 -25.70
C GLY A 219 -2.33 -31.36 -27.09
N LEU A 220 -1.77 -30.61 -28.02
CA LEU A 220 -1.44 -31.10 -29.37
C LEU A 220 -0.28 -32.11 -29.35
N GLY A 221 0.75 -31.90 -28.53
CA GLY A 221 1.83 -32.85 -28.32
C GLY A 221 1.32 -34.18 -27.76
N GLY A 222 0.40 -34.14 -26.80
CA GLY A 222 -0.30 -35.32 -26.29
C GLY A 222 -1.13 -36.03 -27.35
N LEU A 223 -1.83 -35.28 -28.20
CA LEU A 223 -2.64 -35.82 -29.29
C LEU A 223 -1.79 -36.50 -30.38
N VAL A 224 -0.65 -35.90 -30.75
CA VAL A 224 0.29 -36.46 -31.73
C VAL A 224 0.98 -37.71 -31.17
N ALA A 225 1.38 -37.71 -29.90
CA ALA A 225 1.93 -38.90 -29.24
C ALA A 225 0.90 -40.04 -29.13
N GLY A 226 -0.36 -39.73 -28.84
CA GLY A 226 -1.45 -40.71 -28.81
C GLY A 226 -1.75 -41.33 -30.19
N ARG A 227 -1.61 -40.57 -31.27
CA ARG A 227 -1.85 -41.05 -32.64
C ARG A 227 -0.72 -41.95 -33.18
N ARG A 228 0.51 -41.85 -32.64
CA ARG A 228 1.64 -42.70 -33.05
C ARG A 228 1.63 -44.10 -32.39
N ARG A 229 0.77 -44.33 -31.38
CA ARG A 229 0.60 -45.62 -30.69
C ARG A 229 -0.58 -46.45 -31.20
N ARG A 230 -1.27 -46.01 -32.24
CA ARG A 230 -2.25 -46.81 -32.99
C ARG A 230 -1.65 -47.20 -34.33
#